data_AF-U2FU07-F1
#
_entry.id   AF-U2FU07-F1
#
_cell.length_a   1.000
_cell.length_b   1.000
_cell.length_c   1.000
_cell.angle_alpha   90.00
_cell.angle_beta   90.00
_cell.angle_gamma   90.00
#
_symmetry.space_group_name_H-M   'P 1'
#
loop_
_entity.id
_entity.type
_entity.pdbx_description
1 polymer ?
#
loop_
_entity_poly.entity_id
_entity_poly.type
_entity_poly.pdbx_seq_one_letter_code
_entity_poly.pdbx_strand_id
1 'polypeptide(L)'
;MLFRSGVAYPGQPQRAFAELLGGPPPIAAGGAWQRAPDLEALLRRDAARTPDFRREAVVLHRWGDVNARVEIAGTTAGLPSTAVFERHLYRAVDGQWLADATSRGRGFWLRAFIAVQPLHFAQYGWVGAMGGVLRALHFLMGLAACALCATGLHLWIERRRAQHDRSANVLAAVAVGTCGGLVLAGGVLLLAGRALPAGMHVDHVLAMLFWAVWGGALALAACVADRAAWLRTLMRAAGAAYGLAGATHCAIALLGTGEPVYWPIDAALVAFGALLLRAARRPRRDAMQRARVPAGAEPF
;
A
#
# COMPACT_ATOMS: atom_id res chain seq x y z
N MET A 1 11.62 -24.79 12.18
CA MET A 1 11.62 -25.38 10.82
C MET A 1 12.27 -24.51 9.74
N LEU A 2 12.47 -23.19 9.95
CA LEU A 2 13.15 -22.30 9.00
C LEU A 2 14.68 -22.54 8.87
N PHE A 3 15.31 -23.25 9.81
CA PHE A 3 16.76 -23.51 9.79
C PHE A 3 17.21 -24.68 8.88
N ARG A 4 16.27 -25.44 8.28
CA ARG A 4 16.62 -26.59 7.39
C ARG A 4 16.41 -26.32 5.90
N SER A 5 15.79 -25.21 5.51
CA SER A 5 15.58 -24.90 4.08
C SER A 5 16.89 -24.61 3.34
N GLY A 6 17.89 -24.02 4.00
CA GLY A 6 19.22 -23.78 3.42
C GLY A 6 20.03 -25.06 3.14
N VAL A 7 19.71 -26.16 3.83
CA VAL A 7 20.34 -27.48 3.62
C VAL A 7 19.61 -28.27 2.54
N ALA A 8 18.28 -28.12 2.43
CA ALA A 8 17.48 -28.80 1.42
C ALA A 8 17.49 -28.12 0.03
N TYR A 9 17.67 -26.79 -0.02
CA TYR A 9 17.69 -26.01 -1.28
C TYR A 9 18.83 -24.98 -1.30
N PRO A 10 20.11 -25.41 -1.36
CA PRO A 10 21.22 -24.47 -1.41
C PRO A 10 21.11 -23.57 -2.66
N GLY A 11 21.06 -22.25 -2.44
CA GLY A 11 21.02 -21.25 -3.50
C GLY A 11 19.73 -21.18 -4.33
N GLN A 12 18.66 -21.91 -3.97
CA GLN A 12 17.41 -21.98 -4.75
C GLN A 12 16.17 -21.65 -3.91
N PRO A 13 16.09 -20.45 -3.31
CA PRO A 13 14.95 -20.07 -2.47
C PRO A 13 13.63 -20.06 -3.25
N GLN A 14 13.64 -19.78 -4.57
CA GLN A 14 12.42 -19.83 -5.37
C GLN A 14 11.85 -21.25 -5.50
N ARG A 15 12.70 -22.28 -5.52
CA ARG A 15 12.26 -23.68 -5.63
C ARG A 15 11.65 -24.17 -4.32
N ALA A 16 12.26 -23.83 -3.19
CA ALA A 16 11.68 -24.07 -1.88
C ALA A 16 10.31 -23.37 -1.73
N PHE A 17 10.20 -22.12 -2.21
CA PHE A 17 8.96 -21.36 -2.18
C PHE A 17 7.89 -21.98 -3.10
N ALA A 18 8.27 -22.40 -4.32
CA ALA A 18 7.39 -23.10 -5.24
C ALA A 18 6.90 -24.43 -4.65
N GLU A 19 7.76 -25.22 -4.02
CA GLU A 19 7.39 -26.51 -3.44
C GLU A 19 6.48 -26.36 -2.21
N LEU A 20 6.76 -25.35 -1.36
CA LEU A 20 5.91 -25.00 -0.22
C LEU A 20 4.51 -24.53 -0.65
N LEU A 21 4.42 -23.79 -1.76
CA LEU A 21 3.19 -23.18 -2.23
C LEU A 21 2.43 -24.01 -3.27
N GLY A 22 2.96 -25.16 -3.67
CA GLY A 22 2.35 -26.00 -4.72
C GLY A 22 2.48 -25.36 -6.10
N GLY A 23 3.72 -25.06 -6.51
CA GLY A 23 4.06 -24.56 -7.83
C GLY A 23 3.54 -25.50 -8.92
N PRO A 24 3.22 -24.97 -10.11
CA PRO A 24 2.63 -25.77 -11.17
C PRO A 24 3.56 -26.94 -11.53
N PRO A 25 3.02 -28.15 -11.78
CA PRO A 25 3.85 -29.29 -12.15
C PRO A 25 4.71 -28.95 -13.38
N PRO A 26 5.98 -29.39 -13.43
CA PRO A 26 6.82 -29.22 -14.61
C PRO A 26 6.25 -30.05 -15.77
N ILE A 27 6.13 -29.46 -16.95
CA ILE A 27 5.63 -30.14 -18.14
C ILE A 27 6.50 -29.73 -19.33
N ALA A 28 6.98 -30.74 -20.08
CA ALA A 28 7.72 -30.57 -21.33
C ALA A 28 6.83 -29.94 -22.43
N ALA A 29 7.41 -29.32 -23.45
CA ALA A 29 6.65 -28.79 -24.58
C ALA A 29 5.90 -29.92 -25.31
N GLY A 30 4.60 -29.78 -25.55
CA GLY A 30 3.76 -30.88 -26.03
C GLY A 30 3.35 -30.79 -27.51
N GLY A 31 3.73 -29.69 -28.20
CA GLY A 31 3.35 -29.42 -29.58
C GLY A 31 2.45 -28.19 -29.72
N ALA A 32 2.15 -27.80 -30.96
CA ALA A 32 1.40 -26.58 -31.26
C ALA A 32 -0.11 -26.73 -30.99
N TRP A 33 -0.72 -25.73 -30.36
CA TRP A 33 -2.16 -25.62 -30.15
C TRP A 33 -2.62 -24.20 -30.44
N GLN A 34 -3.58 -24.03 -31.35
CA GLN A 34 -3.99 -22.71 -31.85
C GLN A 34 -5.45 -22.35 -31.56
N ARG A 35 -6.22 -23.24 -30.94
CA ARG A 35 -7.64 -22.98 -30.64
C ARG A 35 -7.73 -22.09 -29.39
N ALA A 36 -8.60 -21.09 -29.41
CA ALA A 36 -8.87 -20.33 -28.20
C ALA A 36 -9.65 -21.18 -27.17
N PRO A 37 -9.27 -21.16 -25.88
CA PRO A 37 -10.02 -21.82 -24.83
C PRO A 37 -11.35 -21.09 -24.65
N ASP A 38 -12.43 -21.84 -24.41
CA ASP A 38 -13.70 -21.27 -23.96
C ASP A 38 -13.56 -20.84 -22.50
N LEU A 39 -13.00 -19.65 -22.31
CA LEU A 39 -12.71 -19.10 -21.00
C LEU A 39 -14.00 -18.85 -20.20
N GLU A 40 -15.08 -18.43 -20.86
CA GLU A 40 -16.34 -18.15 -20.20
C GLU A 40 -16.98 -19.43 -19.64
N ALA A 41 -16.99 -20.52 -20.42
CA ALA A 41 -17.46 -21.81 -19.91
C ALA A 41 -16.56 -22.36 -18.81
N LEU A 42 -15.25 -22.14 -18.89
CA LEU A 42 -14.31 -22.54 -17.83
C LEU A 42 -14.58 -21.75 -16.53
N LEU A 43 -14.72 -20.43 -16.65
CA LEU A 43 -14.99 -19.53 -15.54
C LEU A 43 -16.34 -19.84 -14.87
N ARG A 44 -17.38 -20.18 -15.62
CA ARG A 44 -18.66 -20.64 -15.07
C ARG A 44 -18.54 -21.98 -14.34
N ARG A 45 -17.77 -22.93 -14.89
CA ARG A 45 -17.50 -24.23 -14.24
C ARG A 45 -16.74 -24.07 -12.93
N ASP A 46 -15.72 -23.21 -12.92
CA ASP A 46 -14.95 -22.87 -11.71
C ASP A 46 -15.84 -22.26 -10.62
N ALA A 47 -16.67 -21.26 -10.98
CA ALA A 47 -17.60 -20.64 -10.04
C ALA A 47 -18.63 -21.62 -9.47
N ALA A 48 -19.10 -22.59 -10.27
CA ALA A 48 -20.01 -23.64 -9.81
C ALA A 48 -19.32 -24.66 -8.87
N ARG A 49 -18.02 -24.95 -9.09
CA ARG A 49 -17.22 -25.85 -8.25
C ARG A 49 -16.87 -25.22 -6.91
N THR A 50 -16.59 -23.92 -6.88
CA THR A 50 -16.14 -23.18 -5.69
C THR A 50 -16.93 -21.86 -5.55
N PRO A 51 -18.16 -21.90 -5.02
CA PRO A 51 -19.02 -20.71 -4.93
C PRO A 51 -18.46 -19.61 -4.00
N ASP A 52 -17.67 -19.97 -3.00
CA ASP A 52 -17.06 -19.02 -2.05
C ASP A 52 -15.78 -18.34 -2.60
N PHE A 53 -15.31 -18.75 -3.78
CA PHE A 53 -14.10 -18.24 -4.38
C PHE A 53 -14.38 -17.00 -5.23
N ARG A 54 -13.83 -15.87 -4.80
CA ARG A 54 -13.90 -14.61 -5.52
C ARG A 54 -12.66 -14.47 -6.41
N ARG A 55 -12.87 -14.59 -7.71
CA ARG A 55 -11.84 -14.46 -8.74
C ARG A 55 -11.37 -13.02 -8.84
N GLU A 56 -10.05 -12.83 -8.94
CA GLU A 56 -9.40 -11.51 -9.02
C GLU A 56 -8.51 -11.38 -10.25
N ALA A 57 -7.91 -12.49 -10.72
CA ALA A 57 -7.10 -12.51 -11.93
C ALA A 57 -7.23 -13.84 -12.68
N VAL A 58 -7.05 -13.78 -13.99
CA VAL A 58 -6.97 -14.94 -14.87
C VAL A 58 -5.69 -14.81 -15.69
N VAL A 59 -4.83 -15.83 -15.63
CA VAL A 59 -3.56 -15.85 -16.36
C VAL A 59 -3.51 -17.06 -17.26
N LEU A 60 -3.28 -16.82 -18.54
CA LEU A 60 -3.06 -17.86 -19.54
C LEU A 60 -1.57 -18.06 -19.73
N HIS A 61 -1.09 -19.26 -19.42
CA HIS A 61 0.32 -19.61 -19.58
C HIS A 61 0.51 -20.44 -20.84
N ARG A 62 1.62 -20.20 -21.54
CA ARG A 62 2.05 -20.98 -22.72
C ARG A 62 0.98 -21.07 -23.81
N TRP A 63 0.38 -19.93 -24.14
CA TRP A 63 -0.46 -19.85 -25.33
C TRP A 63 0.29 -20.40 -26.55
N GLY A 64 -0.39 -21.14 -27.40
CA GLY A 64 0.25 -21.77 -28.57
C GLY A 64 0.73 -23.21 -28.34
N ASP A 65 0.72 -23.72 -27.09
CA ASP A 65 1.17 -25.08 -26.74
C ASP A 65 -0.02 -25.94 -26.27
N VAL A 66 -0.04 -27.24 -26.58
CA VAL A 66 -1.05 -28.19 -26.04
C VAL A 66 -1.01 -28.28 -24.50
N ASN A 67 0.10 -27.89 -23.89
CA ASN A 67 0.28 -27.79 -22.44
C ASN A 67 -0.03 -26.36 -21.92
N ALA A 68 -0.77 -25.56 -22.69
CA ALA A 68 -1.36 -24.32 -22.23
C ALA A 68 -2.25 -24.57 -21.01
N ARG A 69 -2.17 -23.65 -20.04
CA ARG A 69 -2.97 -23.73 -18.81
C ARG A 69 -3.61 -22.39 -18.51
N VAL A 70 -4.84 -22.46 -18.04
CA VAL A 70 -5.55 -21.32 -17.47
C VAL A 70 -5.42 -21.41 -15.97
N GLU A 71 -4.98 -20.31 -15.38
CA GLU A 71 -4.89 -20.14 -13.95
C GLU A 71 -5.87 -19.07 -13.51
N ILE A 72 -6.72 -19.43 -12.56
CA ILE A 72 -7.70 -18.53 -11.97
C ILE A 72 -7.24 -18.25 -10.54
N ALA A 73 -6.88 -17.01 -10.25
CA ALA A 73 -6.35 -16.57 -8.97
C ALA A 73 -7.36 -15.67 -8.26
N GLY A 74 -7.46 -15.78 -6.93
CA GLY A 74 -8.50 -15.05 -6.19
C GLY A 74 -8.41 -15.16 -4.68
N THR A 75 -9.52 -14.90 -4.00
CA THR A 75 -9.63 -15.02 -2.55
C THR A 75 -10.84 -15.88 -2.19
N THR A 76 -10.74 -16.70 -1.15
CA THR A 76 -11.91 -17.44 -0.64
C THR A 76 -12.43 -16.80 0.64
N ALA A 77 -13.76 -16.69 0.75
CA ALA A 77 -14.39 -16.23 1.99
C ALA A 77 -13.93 -17.06 3.20
N GLY A 78 -13.64 -16.36 4.31
CA GLY A 78 -13.21 -16.98 5.57
C GLY A 78 -11.77 -17.52 5.57
N LEU A 79 -11.01 -17.34 4.49
CA LEU A 79 -9.62 -17.79 4.39
C LEU A 79 -8.65 -16.60 4.30
N PRO A 80 -7.89 -16.30 5.37
CA PRO A 80 -6.90 -15.21 5.36
C PRO A 80 -5.75 -15.51 4.39
N SER A 81 -5.93 -15.12 3.12
CA SER A 81 -5.01 -15.39 2.01
C SER A 81 -5.20 -14.36 0.89
N THR A 82 -4.43 -14.50 -0.19
CA THR A 82 -4.47 -13.62 -1.38
C THR A 82 -4.45 -14.44 -2.67
N ALA A 83 -4.73 -13.80 -3.80
CA ALA A 83 -4.65 -14.40 -5.14
C ALA A 83 -3.29 -15.02 -5.49
N VAL A 84 -2.22 -14.63 -4.79
CA VAL A 84 -0.89 -15.25 -4.95
C VAL A 84 -0.88 -16.70 -4.46
N PHE A 85 -1.69 -17.04 -3.46
CA PHE A 85 -1.67 -18.33 -2.77
C PHE A 85 -2.93 -19.17 -2.97
N GLU A 86 -4.02 -18.57 -3.46
CA GLU A 86 -5.27 -19.26 -3.79
C GLU A 86 -5.49 -19.23 -5.31
N ARG A 87 -5.23 -20.37 -5.97
CA ARG A 87 -5.24 -20.50 -7.43
C ARG A 87 -5.85 -21.83 -7.84
N HIS A 88 -6.71 -21.81 -8.85
CA HIS A 88 -7.21 -23.01 -9.51
C HIS A 88 -6.58 -23.15 -10.89
N LEU A 89 -6.02 -24.32 -11.18
CA LEU A 89 -5.31 -24.59 -12.43
C LEU A 89 -6.12 -25.53 -13.30
N TYR A 90 -6.27 -25.13 -14.57
CA TYR A 90 -6.99 -25.87 -15.59
C TYR A 90 -6.14 -26.01 -16.84
N ARG A 91 -6.28 -27.12 -17.56
CA ARG A 91 -5.73 -27.25 -18.91
C ARG A 91 -6.54 -26.39 -19.86
N ALA A 92 -5.86 -25.59 -20.68
CA ALA A 92 -6.54 -24.67 -21.59
C ALA A 92 -7.26 -25.38 -22.75
N VAL A 93 -6.76 -26.55 -23.17
CA VAL A 93 -7.28 -27.29 -24.33
C VAL A 93 -8.73 -27.77 -24.14
N ASP A 94 -9.05 -28.31 -22.97
CA ASP A 94 -10.33 -28.98 -22.66
C ASP A 94 -11.02 -28.41 -21.39
N GLY A 95 -10.32 -27.54 -20.65
CA GLY A 95 -10.78 -27.04 -19.36
C GLY A 95 -10.74 -28.10 -18.25
N GLN A 96 -9.95 -29.17 -18.41
CA GLN A 96 -9.79 -30.19 -17.38
C GLN A 96 -9.10 -29.56 -16.16
N TRP A 97 -9.66 -29.79 -14.97
CA TRP A 97 -9.01 -29.41 -13.71
C TRP A 97 -7.69 -30.15 -13.52
N LEU A 98 -6.64 -29.43 -13.15
CA LEU A 98 -5.30 -29.97 -12.93
C LEU A 98 -4.94 -30.02 -11.44
N ALA A 99 -5.07 -28.88 -10.74
CA ALA A 99 -4.68 -28.75 -9.34
C ALA A 99 -5.28 -27.47 -8.73
N ASP A 100 -5.37 -27.45 -7.40
CA ASP A 100 -5.62 -26.24 -6.63
C ASP A 100 -4.39 -25.92 -5.78
N ALA A 101 -3.90 -24.68 -5.86
CA ALA A 101 -2.99 -24.13 -4.87
C ALA A 101 -3.84 -23.39 -3.84
N THR A 102 -3.80 -23.85 -2.59
CA THR A 102 -4.54 -23.24 -1.48
C THR A 102 -3.74 -23.32 -0.19
N SER A 103 -3.96 -22.33 0.68
CA SER A 103 -3.50 -22.37 2.06
C SER A 103 -4.29 -23.36 2.94
N ARG A 104 -5.47 -23.81 2.50
CA ARG A 104 -6.23 -24.86 3.20
C ARG A 104 -5.45 -26.17 3.20
N GLY A 105 -5.52 -26.90 4.31
CA GLY A 105 -4.80 -28.16 4.49
C GLY A 105 -3.28 -28.02 4.69
N ARG A 106 -2.72 -26.79 4.66
CA ARG A 106 -1.31 -26.55 4.96
C ARG A 106 -1.06 -26.47 6.46
N GLY A 107 0.17 -26.77 6.88
CA GLY A 107 0.59 -26.67 8.27
C GLY A 107 0.43 -25.25 8.85
N PHE A 108 0.21 -25.16 10.17
CA PHE A 108 -0.05 -23.91 10.88
C PHE A 108 0.91 -22.77 10.51
N TRP A 109 2.21 -23.03 10.52
CA TRP A 109 3.23 -22.00 10.24
C TRP A 109 3.15 -21.44 8.83
N LEU A 110 2.89 -22.30 7.84
CA LEU A 110 2.74 -21.85 6.46
C LEU A 110 1.46 -21.03 6.28
N ARG A 111 0.36 -21.44 6.94
CA ARG A 111 -0.88 -20.67 6.96
C ARG A 111 -0.70 -19.30 7.62
N ALA A 112 0.02 -19.23 8.73
CA ALA A 112 0.31 -17.98 9.41
C ALA A 112 1.14 -17.05 8.51
N PHE A 113 2.18 -17.56 7.84
CA PHE A 113 2.96 -16.80 6.87
C PHE A 113 2.08 -16.28 5.71
N ILE A 114 1.25 -17.13 5.13
CA ILE A 114 0.31 -16.74 4.06
C ILE A 114 -0.66 -15.64 4.54
N ALA A 115 -1.16 -15.74 5.76
CA ALA A 115 -2.09 -14.77 6.36
C ALA A 115 -1.46 -13.40 6.68
N VAL A 116 -0.14 -13.33 6.83
CA VAL A 116 0.57 -12.05 7.02
C VAL A 116 0.52 -11.20 5.75
N GLN A 117 0.58 -11.82 4.57
CA GLN A 117 0.58 -11.09 3.30
C GLN A 117 -0.66 -10.21 3.10
N PRO A 118 -1.91 -10.71 3.21
CA PRO A 118 -3.10 -9.86 3.08
C PRO A 118 -3.14 -8.79 4.17
N LEU A 119 -2.69 -9.08 5.39
CA LEU A 119 -2.64 -8.11 6.48
C LEU A 119 -1.64 -6.97 6.18
N HIS A 120 -0.48 -7.29 5.62
CA HIS A 120 0.57 -6.33 5.27
C HIS A 120 0.12 -5.37 4.17
N PHE A 121 -0.57 -5.88 3.15
CA PHE A 121 -1.06 -5.09 2.02
C PHE A 121 -2.49 -4.55 2.21
N ALA A 122 -3.06 -4.70 3.41
CA ALA A 122 -4.43 -4.27 3.74
C ALA A 122 -5.51 -4.86 2.80
N GLN A 123 -5.35 -6.12 2.40
CA GLN A 123 -6.24 -6.87 1.51
C GLN A 123 -7.20 -7.76 2.33
N TYR A 124 -8.41 -7.28 2.59
CA TYR A 124 -9.42 -7.99 3.37
C TYR A 124 -10.50 -8.65 2.51
N GLY A 125 -10.14 -9.11 1.31
CA GLY A 125 -11.08 -9.73 0.37
C GLY A 125 -11.84 -10.92 0.95
N TRP A 126 -11.19 -11.66 1.85
CA TRP A 126 -11.70 -12.84 2.54
C TRP A 126 -12.80 -12.55 3.59
N VAL A 127 -13.03 -11.29 3.97
CA VAL A 127 -14.03 -10.86 4.97
C VAL A 127 -15.35 -10.39 4.32
N GLY A 128 -15.48 -10.53 3.00
CA GLY A 128 -16.67 -10.11 2.26
C GLY A 128 -16.97 -8.61 2.40
N ALA A 129 -18.20 -8.26 2.77
CA ALA A 129 -18.68 -6.88 2.84
C ALA A 129 -17.92 -6.00 3.85
N MET A 130 -17.37 -6.59 4.92
CA MET A 130 -16.64 -5.85 5.96
C MET A 130 -15.18 -5.53 5.57
N GLY A 131 -14.71 -6.04 4.44
CA GLY A 131 -13.33 -5.82 4.00
C GLY A 131 -12.99 -4.32 3.79
N GLY A 132 -13.96 -3.53 3.32
CA GLY A 132 -13.80 -2.09 3.17
C GLY A 132 -13.60 -1.36 4.51
N VAL A 133 -14.37 -1.74 5.53
CA VAL A 133 -14.27 -1.18 6.89
C VAL A 133 -12.93 -1.53 7.53
N LEU A 134 -12.50 -2.79 7.42
CA LEU A 134 -11.20 -3.21 7.94
C LEU A 134 -10.04 -2.49 7.25
N ARG A 135 -10.13 -2.22 5.95
CA ARG A 135 -9.12 -1.44 5.23
C ARG A 135 -9.05 0.01 5.74
N ALA A 136 -10.21 0.62 6.00
CA ALA A 136 -10.27 1.95 6.60
C ALA A 136 -9.68 1.98 8.01
N LEU A 137 -10.01 1.00 8.86
CA LEU A 137 -9.44 0.87 10.21
C LEU A 137 -7.92 0.65 10.17
N HIS A 138 -7.42 -0.19 9.26
CA HIS A 138 -5.98 -0.38 9.08
C HIS A 138 -5.26 0.88 8.64
N PHE A 139 -5.86 1.65 7.73
CA PHE A 139 -5.33 2.94 7.32
C PHE A 139 -5.28 3.93 8.51
N LEU A 140 -6.35 4.03 9.29
CA LEU A 140 -6.40 4.90 10.46
C LEU A 140 -5.40 4.49 11.54
N MET A 141 -5.22 3.18 11.77
CA MET A 141 -4.21 2.67 12.70
C MET A 141 -2.79 2.99 12.23
N GLY A 142 -2.51 2.85 10.93
CA GLY A 142 -1.23 3.27 10.34
C GLY A 142 -0.98 4.77 10.51
N LEU A 143 -2.00 5.60 10.30
CA LEU A 143 -1.91 7.05 10.50
C LEU A 143 -1.69 7.40 11.98
N ALA A 144 -2.37 6.71 12.90
CA ALA A 144 -2.19 6.89 14.34
C ALA A 144 -0.77 6.49 14.79
N ALA A 145 -0.23 5.38 14.26
CA ALA A 145 1.16 4.97 14.51
C ALA A 145 2.15 6.03 14.00
N CYS A 146 1.93 6.59 12.81
CA CYS A 146 2.75 7.69 12.28
C CYS A 146 2.68 8.93 13.18
N ALA A 147 1.49 9.31 13.65
CA ALA A 147 1.30 10.44 14.56
C ALA A 147 1.98 10.21 15.92
N LEU A 148 1.92 9.00 16.46
CA LEU A 148 2.61 8.63 17.70
C LEU A 148 4.14 8.72 17.54
N CYS A 149 4.69 8.18 16.46
CA CYS A 149 6.12 8.28 16.17
C CYS A 149 6.57 9.74 15.97
N ALA A 150 5.80 10.53 15.20
CA ALA A 150 6.12 11.93 14.94
C ALA A 150 6.06 12.78 16.22
N THR A 151 5.07 12.56 17.08
CA THR A 151 4.96 13.29 18.35
C THR A 151 6.03 12.87 19.35
N GLY A 152 6.36 11.57 19.45
CA GLY A 152 7.48 11.09 20.27
C GLY A 152 8.83 11.67 19.83
N LEU A 153 9.08 11.68 18.52
CA LEU A 153 10.27 12.31 17.93
C LEU A 153 10.31 13.82 18.22
N HIS A 154 9.17 14.51 18.11
CA HIS A 154 9.08 15.94 18.41
C HIS A 154 9.42 16.24 19.88
N LEU A 155 8.85 15.50 20.83
CA LEU A 155 9.16 15.65 22.26
C LEU A 155 10.63 15.39 22.55
N TRP A 156 11.23 14.40 21.89
CA TRP A 156 12.65 14.10 22.03
C TRP A 156 13.55 15.23 21.51
N ILE A 157 13.19 15.83 20.36
CA ILE A 157 13.87 17.00 19.80
C ILE A 157 13.78 18.19 20.77
N GLU A 158 12.59 18.50 21.29
CA GLU A 158 12.40 19.63 22.21
C GLU A 158 13.20 19.45 23.50
N ARG A 159 13.26 18.23 24.05
CA ARG A 159 14.10 17.91 25.21
C ARG A 159 15.59 18.17 24.94
N ARG A 160 16.10 17.81 23.76
CA ARG A 160 17.50 18.08 23.37
C ARG A 160 17.77 19.57 23.13
N ARG A 161 16.80 20.31 22.58
CA ARG A 161 16.89 21.78 22.43
C ARG A 161 17.04 22.46 23.78
N ALA A 162 16.27 22.03 24.78
CA ALA A 162 16.38 22.54 26.15
C ALA A 162 17.75 22.26 26.79
N GLN A 163 18.45 21.22 26.33
CA GLN A 163 19.82 20.89 26.73
C GLN A 163 20.89 21.60 25.89
N HIS A 164 20.51 22.56 25.03
CA HIS A 164 21.40 23.27 24.10
C HIS A 164 22.20 22.35 23.14
N ASP A 165 21.69 21.15 22.87
CA ASP A 165 22.31 20.19 21.98
C ASP A 165 22.12 20.60 20.50
N ARG A 166 23.24 20.85 19.81
CA ARG A 166 23.24 21.27 18.41
C ARG A 166 22.65 20.19 17.48
N SER A 167 22.73 18.91 17.84
CA SER A 167 22.17 17.81 17.06
C SER A 167 20.64 17.88 16.95
N ALA A 168 19.97 18.52 17.92
CA ALA A 168 18.52 18.71 17.91
C ALA A 168 18.04 19.50 16.68
N ASN A 169 18.91 20.37 16.15
CA ASN A 169 18.61 21.13 14.96
C ASN A 169 18.65 20.29 13.69
N VAL A 170 19.67 19.45 13.56
CA VAL A 170 19.77 18.49 12.45
C VAL A 170 18.61 17.51 12.50
N LEU A 171 18.31 16.96 13.67
CA LEU A 171 17.20 16.02 13.85
C LEU A 171 15.84 16.65 13.50
N ALA A 172 15.62 17.91 13.85
CA ALA A 172 14.40 18.62 13.46
C ALA A 172 14.31 18.85 11.95
N ALA A 173 15.42 19.15 11.28
CA ALA A 173 15.45 19.29 9.82
C ALA A 173 15.12 17.97 9.13
N VAL A 174 15.75 16.87 9.56
CA VAL A 174 15.50 15.51 9.05
C VAL A 174 14.05 15.10 9.31
N ALA A 175 13.51 15.37 10.50
CA ALA A 175 12.12 15.05 10.84
C ALA A 175 11.12 15.80 9.94
N VAL A 176 11.26 17.13 9.79
CA VAL A 176 10.38 17.94 8.94
C VAL A 176 10.50 17.53 7.48
N GLY A 177 11.73 17.36 6.99
CA GLY A 177 12.02 16.98 5.62
C GLY A 177 11.48 15.58 5.27
N THR A 178 11.71 14.61 6.15
CA THR A 178 11.28 13.22 5.93
C THR A 178 9.77 13.09 6.09
N CYS A 179 9.21 13.47 7.24
CA CYS A 179 7.79 13.27 7.50
C CYS A 179 6.93 14.21 6.65
N GLY A 180 7.25 15.51 6.62
CA GLY A 180 6.51 16.48 5.80
C GLY A 180 6.71 16.24 4.30
N GLY A 181 7.92 15.87 3.88
CA GLY A 181 8.22 15.54 2.49
C GLY A 181 7.51 14.28 2.01
N LEU A 182 7.41 13.22 2.83
CA LEU A 182 6.67 12.00 2.45
C LEU A 182 5.19 12.29 2.21
N VAL A 183 4.58 13.10 3.08
CA VAL A 183 3.17 13.50 2.93
C VAL A 183 2.97 14.33 1.65
N LEU A 184 3.88 15.25 1.35
CA LEU A 184 3.84 16.01 0.09
C LEU A 184 4.03 15.10 -1.14
N ALA A 185 5.07 14.27 -1.15
CA ALA A 185 5.38 13.38 -2.27
C ALA A 185 4.22 12.42 -2.55
N GLY A 186 3.59 11.86 -1.51
CA GLY A 186 2.39 11.03 -1.66
C GLY A 186 1.23 11.77 -2.33
N GLY A 187 0.92 12.99 -1.89
CA GLY A 187 -0.12 13.82 -2.52
C GLY A 187 0.19 14.15 -3.98
N VAL A 188 1.45 14.50 -4.28
CA VAL A 188 1.90 14.78 -5.66
C VAL A 188 1.80 13.54 -6.55
N LEU A 189 2.16 12.36 -6.05
CA LEU A 189 2.07 11.11 -6.82
C LEU A 189 0.63 10.75 -7.16
N LEU A 190 -0.30 10.93 -6.21
CA LEU A 190 -1.72 10.68 -6.43
C LEU A 190 -2.31 11.65 -7.46
N LEU A 191 -1.89 12.92 -7.43
CA LEU A 191 -2.29 13.91 -8.42
C LEU A 191 -1.70 13.58 -9.81
N ALA A 192 -0.40 13.35 -9.87
CA ALA A 192 0.32 13.07 -11.11
C ALA A 192 -0.19 11.78 -11.77
N GLY A 193 -0.44 10.72 -10.99
CA GLY A 193 -0.98 9.46 -11.49
C GLY A 193 -2.38 9.57 -12.10
N ARG A 194 -3.07 10.71 -11.92
CA ARG A 194 -4.37 11.01 -12.55
C ARG A 194 -4.25 12.00 -13.70
N ALA A 195 -3.28 12.90 -13.64
CA ALA A 195 -3.03 13.87 -14.69
C ALA A 195 -2.21 13.29 -15.87
N LEU A 196 -1.44 12.21 -15.66
CA LEU A 196 -0.63 11.62 -16.71
C LEU A 196 -1.47 10.83 -17.74
N PRO A 197 -1.25 11.03 -19.06
CA PRO A 197 -1.92 10.26 -20.11
C PRO A 197 -1.59 8.76 -20.06
N ALA A 198 -2.55 7.92 -20.44
CA ALA A 198 -2.33 6.48 -20.60
C ALA A 198 -1.30 6.20 -21.72
N GLY A 199 -0.34 5.30 -21.48
CA GLY A 199 0.64 4.85 -22.48
C GLY A 199 2.08 5.35 -22.33
N MET A 200 2.37 6.22 -21.35
CA MET A 200 3.74 6.58 -20.99
C MET A 200 4.38 5.51 -20.09
N HIS A 201 5.71 5.49 -19.92
CA HIS A 201 6.39 4.77 -18.83
C HIS A 201 6.08 5.45 -17.48
N VAL A 202 4.80 5.49 -17.12
CA VAL A 202 4.23 6.22 -15.98
C VAL A 202 4.95 5.82 -14.69
N ASP A 203 5.32 4.55 -14.56
CA ASP A 203 6.02 4.04 -13.37
C ASP A 203 7.38 4.72 -13.13
N HIS A 204 8.20 4.89 -14.18
CA HIS A 204 9.51 5.53 -14.03
C HIS A 204 9.39 7.03 -13.75
N VAL A 205 8.45 7.70 -14.43
CA VAL A 205 8.20 9.13 -14.24
C VAL A 205 7.68 9.41 -12.83
N LEU A 206 6.73 8.61 -12.34
CA LEU A 206 6.20 8.74 -10.98
C LEU A 206 7.27 8.44 -9.93
N ALA A 207 8.12 7.44 -10.15
CA ALA A 207 9.24 7.14 -9.26
C ALA A 207 10.23 8.31 -9.19
N MET A 208 10.63 8.87 -10.33
CA MET A 208 11.52 10.03 -10.37
C MET A 208 10.88 11.25 -9.70
N LEU A 209 9.59 11.50 -9.94
CA LEU A 209 8.85 12.58 -9.30
C LEU A 209 8.80 12.41 -7.78
N PHE A 210 8.59 11.18 -7.29
CA PHE A 210 8.62 10.87 -5.87
C PHE A 210 9.96 11.25 -5.25
N TRP A 211 11.06 10.74 -5.81
CA TRP A 211 12.40 11.00 -5.29
C TRP A 211 12.79 12.48 -5.38
N ALA A 212 12.42 13.17 -6.45
CA ALA A 212 12.68 14.59 -6.61
C ALA A 212 11.93 15.44 -5.57
N VAL A 213 10.63 15.19 -5.37
CA VAL A 213 9.81 15.93 -4.40
C VAL A 213 10.24 15.63 -2.97
N TRP A 214 10.42 14.35 -2.64
CA TRP A 214 10.82 13.93 -1.30
C TRP A 214 12.25 14.37 -0.96
N GLY A 215 13.21 14.09 -1.84
CA GLY A 215 14.60 14.49 -1.68
C GLY A 215 14.77 16.01 -1.66
N GLY A 216 14.03 16.74 -2.51
CA GLY A 216 14.00 18.20 -2.50
C GLY A 216 13.43 18.76 -1.19
N ALA A 217 12.34 18.21 -0.67
CA ALA A 217 11.76 18.63 0.61
C ALA A 217 12.73 18.38 1.79
N LEU A 218 13.46 17.27 1.76
CA LEU A 218 14.48 16.93 2.75
C LEU A 218 15.69 17.87 2.68
N ALA A 219 16.22 18.11 1.48
CA ALA A 219 17.35 19.02 1.26
C ALA A 219 17.00 20.46 1.69
N LEU A 220 15.83 20.97 1.28
CA LEU A 220 15.37 22.30 1.66
C LEU A 220 15.14 22.42 3.17
N ALA A 221 14.66 21.36 3.84
CA ALA A 221 14.51 21.37 5.30
C ALA A 221 15.84 21.56 6.05
N ALA A 222 16.97 21.14 5.46
CA ALA A 222 18.30 21.37 6.01
C ALA A 222 18.78 22.82 5.81
N CYS A 223 18.33 23.50 4.74
CA CYS A 223 18.76 24.85 4.39
C CYS A 223 17.92 25.96 5.04
N VAL A 224 16.71 25.66 5.51
CA VAL A 224 15.79 26.67 6.08
C VAL A 224 16.00 26.89 7.58
N ALA A 225 16.01 28.16 7.99
CA ALA A 225 16.09 28.55 9.40
C ALA A 225 14.78 28.28 10.16
N ASP A 226 13.63 28.71 9.62
CA ASP A 226 12.32 28.46 10.22
C ASP A 226 11.69 27.17 9.68
N ARG A 227 12.00 26.08 10.38
CA ARG A 227 11.47 24.74 10.09
C ARG A 227 9.97 24.62 10.33
N ALA A 228 9.40 25.44 11.21
CA ALA A 228 7.97 25.42 11.47
C ALA A 228 7.21 26.09 10.31
N ALA A 229 7.73 27.20 9.78
CA ALA A 229 7.22 27.79 8.54
C ALA A 229 7.35 26.83 7.37
N TRP A 230 8.50 26.16 7.23
CA TRP A 230 8.70 25.17 6.18
C TRP A 230 7.71 24.01 6.27
N LEU A 231 7.50 23.43 7.47
CA LEU A 231 6.49 22.40 7.68
C LEU A 231 5.09 22.87 7.28
N ARG A 232 4.70 24.11 7.64
CA ARG A 232 3.41 24.67 7.21
C ARG A 232 3.32 24.79 5.69
N THR A 233 4.39 25.16 5.01
CA THR A 233 4.44 25.21 3.54
C THR A 233 4.26 23.80 2.94
N LEU A 234 5.00 22.81 3.45
CA LEU A 234 4.85 21.41 3.03
C LEU A 234 3.42 20.91 3.23
N MET A 235 2.80 21.20 4.39
CA MET A 235 1.42 20.83 4.67
C MET A 235 0.41 21.52 3.75
N ARG A 236 0.63 22.79 3.38
CA ARG A 236 -0.22 23.50 2.42
C ARG A 236 -0.11 22.90 1.02
N ALA A 237 1.12 22.67 0.56
CA ALA A 237 1.39 22.07 -0.74
C ALA A 237 0.81 20.64 -0.82
N ALA A 238 1.02 19.83 0.23
CA ALA A 238 0.44 18.50 0.31
C ALA A 238 -1.10 18.57 0.33
N GLY A 239 -1.67 19.46 1.14
CA GLY A 239 -3.12 19.63 1.23
C GLY A 239 -3.75 20.02 -0.11
N ALA A 240 -3.11 20.91 -0.87
CA ALA A 240 -3.51 21.24 -2.23
C ALA A 240 -3.38 20.03 -3.17
N ALA A 241 -2.27 19.29 -3.12
CA ALA A 241 -2.04 18.12 -3.97
C ALA A 241 -3.09 17.02 -3.72
N TYR A 242 -3.40 16.68 -2.46
CA TYR A 242 -4.44 15.71 -2.13
C TYR A 242 -5.84 16.17 -2.55
N GLY A 243 -6.17 17.45 -2.30
CA GLY A 243 -7.45 18.02 -2.71
C GLY A 243 -7.63 18.01 -4.24
N LEU A 244 -6.60 18.42 -4.97
CA LEU A 244 -6.58 18.39 -6.43
C LEU A 244 -6.64 16.95 -6.98
N ALA A 245 -5.97 15.99 -6.34
CA ALA A 245 -6.00 14.58 -6.76
C ALA A 245 -7.43 14.02 -6.70
N GLY A 246 -8.13 14.23 -5.58
CA GLY A 246 -9.52 13.80 -5.42
C GLY A 246 -10.47 14.53 -6.38
N ALA A 247 -10.32 15.84 -6.54
CA ALA A 247 -11.14 16.63 -7.46
C ALA A 247 -10.93 16.19 -8.93
N THR A 248 -9.68 15.98 -9.34
CA THR A 248 -9.33 15.56 -10.71
C THR A 248 -9.88 14.16 -11.00
N HIS A 249 -9.72 13.21 -10.06
CA HIS A 249 -10.24 11.86 -10.25
C HIS A 249 -11.77 11.83 -10.31
N CYS A 250 -12.45 12.56 -9.43
CA CYS A 250 -13.91 12.69 -9.45
C CYS A 250 -14.40 13.33 -10.77
N ALA A 251 -13.72 14.39 -11.25
CA ALA A 251 -14.05 15.04 -12.51
C ALA A 251 -13.87 14.10 -13.71
N ILE A 252 -12.78 13.34 -13.77
CA ILE A 252 -12.55 12.33 -14.82
C ILE A 252 -13.64 11.26 -14.79
N ALA A 253 -14.01 10.77 -13.61
CA ALA A 253 -15.08 9.77 -13.49
C ALA A 253 -16.44 10.31 -13.96
N LEU A 254 -16.79 11.54 -13.58
CA LEU A 254 -18.04 12.18 -14.00
C LEU A 254 -18.08 12.43 -15.51
N LEU A 255 -16.98 12.90 -16.11
CA LEU A 255 -16.90 13.18 -17.55
C LEU A 255 -16.80 11.91 -18.41
N GLY A 256 -16.19 10.85 -17.89
CA GLY A 256 -15.96 9.60 -18.62
C GLY A 256 -17.09 8.59 -18.47
N THR A 257 -17.43 8.23 -17.24
CA THR A 257 -18.38 7.13 -16.94
C THR A 257 -19.75 7.62 -16.47
N GLY A 258 -19.93 8.92 -16.23
CA GLY A 258 -21.19 9.50 -15.71
C GLY A 258 -21.46 9.19 -14.23
N GLU A 259 -20.88 8.12 -13.68
CA GLU A 259 -21.01 7.74 -12.27
C GLU A 259 -19.64 7.70 -11.57
N PRO A 260 -19.47 8.40 -10.42
CA PRO A 260 -18.24 8.38 -9.65
C PRO A 260 -18.22 7.15 -8.72
N VAL A 261 -17.93 5.97 -9.27
CA VAL A 261 -17.91 4.69 -8.53
C VAL A 261 -17.00 4.73 -7.29
N TYR A 262 -15.94 5.54 -7.32
CA TYR A 262 -14.94 5.65 -6.25
C TYR A 262 -15.05 6.93 -5.43
N TRP A 263 -16.21 7.61 -5.44
CA TRP A 263 -16.43 8.86 -4.70
C TRP A 263 -16.00 8.85 -3.21
N PRO A 264 -16.07 7.73 -2.44
CA PRO A 264 -15.62 7.75 -1.05
C PRO A 264 -14.11 7.98 -0.93
N ILE A 265 -13.33 7.52 -1.91
CA ILE A 265 -11.88 7.75 -1.97
C ILE A 265 -11.61 9.22 -2.27
N ASP A 266 -12.34 9.80 -3.22
CA ASP A 266 -12.20 11.21 -3.59
C ASP A 266 -12.56 12.13 -2.41
N ALA A 267 -13.66 11.81 -1.71
CA ALA A 267 -14.07 12.50 -0.49
C ALA A 267 -13.00 12.40 0.61
N ALA A 268 -12.38 11.22 0.79
CA ALA A 268 -11.30 11.04 1.76
C ALA A 268 -10.05 11.85 1.41
N LEU A 269 -9.67 11.91 0.13
CA LEU A 269 -8.53 12.70 -0.35
C LEU A 269 -8.76 14.20 -0.12
N VAL A 270 -9.96 14.69 -0.46
CA VAL A 270 -10.34 16.10 -0.24
C VAL A 270 -10.40 16.42 1.25
N ALA A 271 -10.98 15.54 2.07
CA ALA A 271 -11.04 15.72 3.51
C ALA A 271 -9.64 15.76 4.15
N PHE A 272 -8.75 14.86 3.72
CA PHE A 272 -7.35 14.84 4.17
C PHE A 272 -6.61 16.12 3.75
N GLY A 273 -6.81 16.56 2.49
CA GLY A 273 -6.26 17.81 1.99
C GLY A 273 -6.73 19.03 2.79
N ALA A 274 -8.03 19.10 3.08
CA ALA A 274 -8.62 20.15 3.91
C ALA A 274 -8.09 20.13 5.35
N LEU A 275 -7.87 18.94 5.93
CA LEU A 275 -7.30 18.79 7.27
C LEU A 275 -5.86 19.32 7.32
N LEU A 276 -5.03 19.01 6.32
CA LEU A 276 -3.66 19.52 6.21
C LEU A 276 -3.64 21.04 6.05
N LEU A 277 -4.49 21.60 5.19
CA LEU A 277 -4.64 23.05 5.01
C LEU A 277 -5.09 23.74 6.30
N ARG A 278 -6.06 23.15 7.02
CA ARG A 278 -6.53 23.67 8.32
C ARG A 278 -5.44 23.61 9.38
N ALA A 279 -4.68 22.51 9.44
CA ALA A 279 -3.59 22.36 10.39
C ALA A 279 -2.44 23.35 10.09
N ALA A 280 -2.15 23.63 8.82
CA ALA A 280 -1.14 24.61 8.41
C ALA A 280 -1.53 26.08 8.68
N ARG A 281 -2.81 26.35 8.97
CA ARG A 281 -3.31 27.68 9.36
C ARG A 281 -3.28 27.91 10.86
N ARG A 282 -3.09 26.87 11.68
CA ARG A 282 -3.04 27.05 13.13
C ARG A 282 -1.78 27.85 13.47
N PRO A 283 -1.92 29.02 14.13
CA PRO A 283 -0.75 29.74 14.63
C PRO A 283 0.01 28.83 15.59
N ARG A 284 1.32 29.06 15.73
CA ARG A 284 2.10 28.44 16.80
C ARG A 284 1.37 28.81 18.09
N ARG A 285 0.73 27.82 18.73
CA ARG A 285 0.37 27.98 20.13
C ARG A 285 1.70 28.12 20.80
N ASP A 286 2.09 29.34 21.18
CA ASP A 286 3.19 29.56 22.08
C ASP A 286 2.90 28.67 23.28
N ALA A 287 3.65 27.58 23.36
CA ALA A 287 3.40 26.48 24.25
C ALA A 287 3.36 27.06 25.65
N MET A 288 2.17 27.01 26.30
CA MET A 288 1.96 27.44 27.67
C MET A 288 2.62 28.79 27.96
N GLN A 289 1.85 29.86 27.73
CA GLN A 289 1.75 30.98 28.67
C GLN A 289 2.55 30.67 29.92
N ARG A 290 3.77 31.23 29.97
CA ARG A 290 4.80 30.99 31.00
C ARG A 290 4.08 30.48 32.23
N ALA A 291 4.32 29.24 32.64
CA ALA A 291 3.93 28.83 33.98
C ALA A 291 4.54 29.90 34.88
N ARG A 292 3.72 30.88 35.27
CA ARG A 292 4.05 31.88 36.26
C ARG A 292 4.17 31.02 37.49
N VAL A 293 5.37 30.52 37.74
CA VAL A 293 5.78 30.22 39.10
C VAL A 293 5.50 31.53 39.84
N PRO A 294 4.55 31.56 40.79
CA PRO A 294 4.34 32.76 41.57
C PRO A 294 5.68 33.06 42.24
N ALA A 295 6.23 34.24 41.96
CA ALA A 295 7.34 34.77 42.74
C ALA A 295 6.80 35.00 44.16
N GLY A 296 7.10 34.10 45.10
CA GLY A 296 6.63 34.24 46.47
C GLY A 296 6.52 32.95 47.29
N ALA A 297 7.31 31.91 47.02
CA ALA A 297 7.53 30.87 48.01
C ALA A 297 8.80 31.24 48.81
N GLU A 298 8.58 31.91 49.95
CA GLU A 298 9.60 32.17 50.97
C GLU A 298 10.24 30.85 51.44
N PRO A 299 11.55 30.85 51.74
CA PRO A 299 12.22 29.70 52.32
C PRO A 299 11.83 29.54 53.79
N PHE A 300 11.28 28.38 54.16
CA PHE A 300 11.36 27.83 55.51
C PHE A 300 12.43 26.73 55.52
#